data_AF-A0A6A3GFZ7-F1
#
_entry.id   AF-A0A6A3GFZ7-F1
#
_cell.length_a   1.000
_cell.length_b   1.000
_cell.length_c   1.000
_cell.angle_alpha   90.00
_cell.angle_beta   90.00
_cell.angle_gamma   90.00
#
_symmetry.space_group_name_H-M   'P 1'
#
loop_
_entity.id
_entity.type
_entity.pdbx_description
1 polymer ?
#
loop_
_entity_poly.entity_id
_entity_poly.type
_entity_poly.pdbx_seq_one_letter_code
_entity_poly.pdbx_strand_id
1 'polypeptide(L)'
;SSLRTSLGSNRHSLGDSCIDLYAERVMIPRVSLLALLTGLSVLCVLLARHRRRRRRQRTRQLAKLLPEKVVVESSLVSTDGDELSSRKRWFSCLLATSVAWVTVFLCSFNSSTAIASSSMSAAQARPRIVFSFTTTPRGIDDMQPTVDALVQQEGDGFDAVYVVVPKTYRDQAVQIPEWLLDGKTKLNQTEFRGVTFATGTSPYHDKLKLIVLDTDFGPASKVLGTLLVEQDPDAIIVYGDDDRIYPTQLCERALHYTHKYPDDAIAVLGGWISAEDDLYCGRSLAVGVNSVSFVGGAGGVAVKRKFFGLEEKTMPAFEVADMSKACFLGDDYYLSHLLSRNGV
;
A
#
# COMPACT_ATOMS: atom_id res chain seq x y z
N SER A 1 19.79 -19.08 24.94
CA SER A 1 20.56 -17.89 24.52
C SER A 1 19.60 -16.75 24.23
N SER A 2 19.97 -15.56 24.70
CA SER A 2 19.13 -14.39 25.08
C SER A 2 17.83 -14.11 24.31
N LEU A 3 16.72 -14.12 25.07
CA LEU A 3 15.49 -13.39 24.79
C LEU A 3 15.75 -11.88 24.80
N ARG A 4 15.37 -11.17 23.73
CA ARG A 4 15.20 -9.71 23.73
C ARG A 4 13.73 -9.40 23.94
N THR A 5 13.37 -9.06 25.17
CA THR A 5 12.10 -8.41 25.51
C THR A 5 12.23 -6.91 25.20
N SER A 6 11.45 -6.43 24.24
CA SER A 6 11.32 -5.00 23.94
C SER A 6 9.97 -4.52 24.48
N LEU A 7 9.96 -4.15 25.77
CA LEU A 7 8.93 -3.32 26.38
C LEU A 7 9.10 -1.87 25.87
N GLY A 8 8.14 -1.40 25.08
CA GLY A 8 8.11 -0.03 24.56
C GLY A 8 6.68 0.43 24.33
N SER A 9 5.92 0.61 25.42
CA SER A 9 4.59 1.21 25.41
C SER A 9 4.71 2.72 25.17
N ASN A 10 4.48 3.16 23.93
CA ASN A 10 4.07 4.53 23.63
C ASN A 10 2.58 4.53 23.28
N ARG A 11 1.80 5.21 24.12
CA ARG A 11 0.38 5.50 23.89
C ARG A 11 0.24 6.35 22.63
N HIS A 12 -0.20 5.74 21.53
CA HIS A 12 -0.74 6.44 20.37
C HIS A 12 -2.22 6.08 20.20
N SER A 13 -3.02 7.13 20.01
CA SER A 13 -4.48 7.08 19.92
C SER A 13 -4.97 6.34 18.66
N LEU A 14 -6.15 5.73 18.78
CA LEU A 14 -6.88 4.83 17.86
C LEU A 14 -7.20 5.35 16.43
N GLY A 15 -6.49 6.34 15.89
CA GLY A 15 -6.78 6.97 14.58
C GLY A 15 -5.69 6.86 13.52
N ASP A 16 -4.50 6.32 13.81
CA ASP A 16 -3.28 6.72 13.10
C ASP A 16 -2.89 5.94 11.82
N SER A 17 -3.64 4.93 11.34
CA SER A 17 -3.19 4.08 10.21
C SER A 17 -3.96 4.21 8.89
N CYS A 18 -5.23 4.64 8.88
CA CYS A 18 -5.84 5.17 7.65
C CYS A 18 -5.20 6.52 7.27
N ILE A 19 -4.45 7.10 8.22
CA ILE A 19 -3.67 8.31 8.07
C ILE A 19 -2.42 8.05 7.24
N ASP A 20 -1.81 6.85 7.16
CA ASP A 20 -0.53 6.71 6.45
C ASP A 20 -0.63 6.92 4.93
N LEU A 21 -1.52 6.21 4.23
CA LEU A 21 -1.69 6.39 2.78
C LEU A 21 -2.30 7.76 2.45
N TYR A 22 -3.26 8.23 3.23
CA TYR A 22 -3.83 9.57 3.08
C TYR A 22 -2.80 10.67 3.41
N ALA A 23 -1.95 10.47 4.41
CA ALA A 23 -0.90 11.40 4.77
C ALA A 23 0.14 11.44 3.65
N GLU A 24 0.68 10.30 3.25
CA GLU A 24 1.70 10.19 2.20
C GLU A 24 1.20 10.76 0.86
N ARG A 25 -0.01 10.40 0.42
CA ARG A 25 -0.50 10.77 -0.92
C ARG A 25 -1.27 12.09 -0.97
N VAL A 26 -1.90 12.51 0.13
CA VAL A 26 -2.85 13.65 0.11
C VAL A 26 -2.47 14.75 1.08
N MET A 27 -2.24 14.43 2.36
CA MET A 27 -1.98 15.45 3.38
C MET A 27 -0.60 16.09 3.23
N ILE A 28 0.45 15.27 3.06
CA ILE A 28 1.83 15.73 2.96
C ILE A 28 2.02 16.64 1.74
N PRO A 29 1.53 16.31 0.52
CA PRO A 29 1.60 17.24 -0.60
C PRO A 29 0.85 18.56 -0.36
N ARG A 30 -0.33 18.52 0.27
CA ARG A 30 -1.14 19.72 0.57
C ARG A 30 -0.49 20.62 1.60
N VAL A 31 0.06 20.04 2.67
CA VAL A 31 0.79 20.78 3.71
C VAL A 31 2.08 21.36 3.14
N SER A 32 2.79 20.62 2.29
CA SER A 32 4.00 21.10 1.60
C SER A 32 3.69 22.28 0.67
N LEU A 33 2.60 22.19 -0.11
CA LEU A 33 2.14 23.28 -0.96
C LEU A 33 1.79 24.52 -0.15
N LEU A 34 1.08 24.36 0.97
CA LEU A 34 0.72 25.47 1.86
C LEU A 34 1.97 26.13 2.47
N ALA A 35 2.95 25.34 2.91
CA ALA A 35 4.22 25.85 3.42
C ALA A 35 5.00 26.63 2.36
N LEU A 36 5.01 26.16 1.11
CA LEU A 36 5.67 26.84 0.00
C LEU A 36 4.97 28.16 -0.36
N LEU A 37 3.64 28.17 -0.43
CA LEU A 37 2.85 29.38 -0.73
C LEU A 37 2.97 30.44 0.37
N THR A 38 3.01 30.02 1.64
CA THR A 38 3.24 30.94 2.76
C THR A 38 4.66 31.52 2.74
N GLY A 39 5.68 30.71 2.45
CA GLY A 39 7.05 31.17 2.25
C GLY A 39 7.19 32.20 1.12
N LEU A 40 6.59 31.94 -0.05
CA LEU A 40 6.56 32.88 -1.17
C LEU A 40 5.83 34.18 -0.83
N SER A 41 4.72 34.10 -0.11
CA SER A 41 3.94 35.28 0.31
C SER A 41 4.75 36.19 1.23
N VAL A 42 5.46 35.61 2.21
CA VAL A 42 6.37 36.36 3.08
C VAL A 42 7.47 37.03 2.25
N LEU A 43 8.12 36.29 1.35
CA LEU A 43 9.17 36.83 0.48
C LEU A 43 8.67 38.01 -0.37
N CYS A 44 7.47 37.90 -0.95
CA CYS A 44 6.83 38.98 -1.72
C CYS A 44 6.59 40.23 -0.87
N VAL A 45 6.10 40.09 0.37
CA VAL A 45 5.92 41.21 1.30
C VAL A 45 7.26 41.86 1.66
N LEU A 46 8.30 41.06 1.86
CA LEU A 46 9.65 41.56 2.14
C LEU A 46 10.22 42.34 0.96
N LEU A 47 10.10 41.80 -0.26
CA LEU A 47 10.54 42.47 -1.49
C LEU A 47 9.76 43.77 -1.74
N ALA A 48 8.44 43.78 -1.51
CA ALA A 48 7.61 44.97 -1.61
C ALA A 48 8.02 46.04 -0.59
N ARG A 49 8.25 45.65 0.67
CA ARG A 49 8.75 46.55 1.72
C ARG A 49 10.13 47.11 1.40
N HIS A 50 11.04 46.28 0.90
CA HIS A 50 12.37 46.70 0.49
C HIS A 50 12.32 47.69 -0.68
N ARG A 51 11.49 47.44 -1.70
CA ARG A 51 11.25 48.37 -2.82
C ARG A 51 10.67 49.70 -2.35
N ARG A 52 9.68 49.68 -1.44
CA ARG A 52 9.11 50.91 -0.84
C ARG A 52 10.14 51.70 -0.04
N ARG A 53 11.00 51.03 0.74
CA ARG A 53 12.10 51.67 1.48
C ARG A 53 13.12 52.31 0.53
N ARG A 54 13.55 51.61 -0.51
CA ARG A 54 14.45 52.18 -1.54
C ARG A 54 13.83 53.39 -2.24
N ARG A 55 12.53 53.35 -2.58
CA ARG A 55 11.81 54.51 -3.14
C ARG A 55 11.84 55.69 -2.17
N ARG A 56 11.45 55.51 -0.90
CA ARG A 56 11.48 56.58 0.12
C ARG A 56 12.87 57.15 0.36
N GLN A 57 13.92 56.32 0.34
CA GLN A 57 15.31 56.79 0.45
C GLN A 57 15.71 57.65 -0.74
N ARG A 58 15.35 57.25 -1.97
CA ARG A 58 15.57 58.08 -3.16
C ARG A 58 14.83 59.41 -3.08
N THR A 59 13.56 59.42 -2.64
CA THR A 59 12.80 60.67 -2.48
C THR A 59 13.43 61.59 -1.43
N ARG A 60 13.92 61.05 -0.32
CA ARG A 60 14.63 61.82 0.71
C ARG A 60 15.98 62.36 0.22
N GLN A 61 16.72 61.62 -0.59
CA GLN A 61 17.96 62.10 -1.22
C GLN A 61 17.68 63.21 -2.24
N LEU A 62 16.59 63.09 -3.01
CA LEU A 62 16.16 64.14 -3.94
C LEU A 62 15.73 65.42 -3.20
N ALA A 63 15.02 65.28 -2.08
CA ALA A 63 14.58 66.41 -1.25
C ALA A 63 15.78 67.17 -0.62
N LYS A 64 16.87 66.47 -0.30
CA LYS A 64 18.12 67.09 0.18
C LYS A 64 18.92 67.84 -0.89
N LEU A 65 18.57 67.69 -2.16
CA LEU A 65 19.19 68.40 -3.28
C LEU A 65 18.41 69.65 -3.69
N LEU A 66 17.26 69.92 -3.05
CA LEU A 66 16.57 71.20 -3.17
C LEU A 66 17.24 72.22 -2.22
N PRO A 67 17.63 73.41 -2.70
CA PRO A 67 18.29 74.41 -1.86
C PRO A 67 17.25 75.04 -0.91
N GLU A 68 17.32 74.69 0.37
CA GLU A 68 16.46 75.26 1.39
C GLU A 68 17.12 76.50 1.99
N LYS A 69 16.51 77.66 1.74
CA LYS A 69 16.83 78.93 2.41
C LYS A 69 15.91 79.04 3.63
N VAL A 70 16.53 79.41 4.76
CA VAL A 70 15.96 79.91 6.02
C VAL A 70 15.85 78.90 7.17
N VAL A 71 16.91 78.98 7.98
CA VAL A 71 17.12 78.72 9.41
C VAL A 71 15.86 78.86 10.27
N VAL A 72 15.55 77.81 11.06
CA VAL A 72 15.04 77.92 12.44
C VAL A 72 15.63 76.78 13.28
N GLU A 73 16.34 77.14 14.34
CA GLU A 73 16.82 76.26 15.41
C GLU A 73 15.65 75.65 16.20
N SER A 74 15.63 74.32 16.31
CA SER A 74 15.03 73.65 17.47
C SER A 74 15.84 72.41 17.81
N SER A 75 16.38 72.41 19.03
CA SER A 75 17.11 71.32 19.65
C SER A 75 16.14 70.16 19.95
N LEU A 76 16.22 69.10 19.13
CA LEU A 76 15.62 67.80 19.43
C LEU A 76 16.72 66.75 19.55
N VAL A 77 16.85 66.24 20.76
CA VAL A 77 17.72 65.13 21.18
C VAL A 77 17.49 63.94 20.24
N SER A 78 18.57 63.53 19.57
CA SER A 78 18.60 62.42 18.61
C SER A 78 18.60 61.07 19.32
N THR A 79 17.42 60.51 19.59
CA THR A 79 17.17 59.11 19.99
C THR A 79 16.77 58.21 18.82
N ASP A 80 16.98 58.64 17.58
CA ASP A 80 16.48 57.94 16.38
C ASP A 80 17.48 56.90 15.81
N GLY A 81 18.72 56.90 16.30
CA GLY A 81 19.80 56.00 15.86
C GLY A 81 19.67 54.57 16.40
N ASP A 82 19.19 54.42 17.64
CA ASP A 82 19.17 53.13 18.34
C ASP A 82 17.93 52.29 17.99
N GLU A 83 16.77 52.91 17.76
CA GLU A 83 15.56 52.19 17.31
C GLU A 83 15.75 51.55 15.93
N LEU A 84 16.41 52.24 15.00
CA LEU A 84 16.63 51.73 13.65
C LEU A 84 17.61 50.55 13.64
N SER A 85 18.60 50.56 14.54
CA SER A 85 19.54 49.46 14.78
C SER A 85 18.84 48.25 15.37
N SER A 86 18.06 48.45 16.43
CA SER A 86 17.26 47.42 17.09
C SER A 86 16.29 46.73 16.12
N ARG A 87 15.57 47.51 15.32
CA ARG A 87 14.58 46.99 14.36
C ARG A 87 15.21 46.22 13.19
N LYS A 88 16.44 46.55 12.79
CA LYS A 88 17.21 45.76 11.81
C LYS A 88 17.70 44.44 12.41
N ARG A 89 18.10 44.42 13.68
CA ARG A 89 18.49 43.19 14.39
C ARG A 89 17.32 42.23 14.54
N TRP A 90 16.16 42.71 14.99
CA TRP A 90 14.93 41.92 15.08
C TRP A 90 14.51 41.33 13.72
N PHE A 91 14.61 42.12 12.66
CA PHE A 91 14.29 41.66 11.31
C PHE A 91 15.28 40.60 10.80
N SER A 92 16.56 40.77 11.07
CA SER A 92 17.60 39.81 10.68
C SER A 92 17.45 38.50 11.45
N CYS A 93 17.11 38.56 12.75
CA CYS A 93 16.78 37.39 13.55
C CYS A 93 15.56 36.65 13.01
N LEU A 94 14.46 37.35 12.68
CA LEU A 94 13.25 36.73 12.12
C LEU A 94 13.49 36.07 10.76
N LEU A 95 14.30 36.70 9.91
CA LEU A 95 14.66 36.13 8.61
C LEU A 95 15.55 34.89 8.78
N ALA A 96 16.54 34.97 9.66
CA ALA A 96 17.44 33.86 9.95
C ALA A 96 16.69 32.67 10.57
N THR A 97 15.75 32.90 11.49
CA THR A 97 14.92 31.82 12.03
C THR A 97 13.97 31.24 11.00
N SER A 98 13.39 32.06 10.12
CA SER A 98 12.54 31.56 9.02
C SER A 98 13.33 30.70 8.04
N VAL A 99 14.53 31.15 7.64
CA VAL A 99 15.42 30.37 6.76
C VAL A 99 15.90 29.11 7.47
N ALA A 100 16.26 29.18 8.75
CA ALA A 100 16.65 28.01 9.53
C ALA A 100 15.52 27.00 9.63
N TRP A 101 14.28 27.43 9.90
CA TRP A 101 13.11 26.54 9.93
C TRP A 101 12.80 25.93 8.57
N VAL A 102 12.87 26.71 7.48
CA VAL A 102 12.72 26.18 6.12
C VAL A 102 13.83 25.19 5.80
N THR A 103 15.07 25.45 6.21
CA THR A 103 16.20 24.56 5.94
C THR A 103 16.14 23.29 6.77
N VAL A 104 15.79 23.38 8.06
CA VAL A 104 15.55 22.21 8.93
C VAL A 104 14.39 21.40 8.38
N PHE A 105 13.30 22.04 7.97
CA PHE A 105 12.17 21.38 7.34
C PHE A 105 12.61 20.69 6.04
N LEU A 106 13.29 21.37 5.12
CA LEU A 106 13.80 20.78 3.87
C LEU A 106 14.85 19.68 4.09
N CYS A 107 15.70 19.76 5.12
CA CYS A 107 16.71 18.75 5.43
C CYS A 107 16.12 17.53 6.13
N SER A 108 15.18 17.72 7.06
CA SER A 108 14.40 16.63 7.65
C SER A 108 13.55 15.94 6.58
N PHE A 109 12.99 16.71 5.64
CA PHE A 109 12.29 16.16 4.49
C PHE A 109 13.23 15.47 3.51
N ASN A 110 14.40 16.02 3.15
CA ASN A 110 15.38 15.33 2.31
C ASN A 110 15.89 14.05 2.96
N SER A 111 15.85 13.91 4.29
CA SER A 111 16.20 12.65 4.96
C SER A 111 15.08 11.61 4.85
N SER A 112 13.82 12.04 4.87
CA SER A 112 12.64 11.17 4.65
C SER A 112 12.38 10.88 3.17
N THR A 113 12.65 11.83 2.27
CA THR A 113 12.55 11.65 0.82
C THR A 113 13.82 11.05 0.23
N ALA A 114 15.02 11.17 0.80
CA ALA A 114 16.18 10.43 0.28
C ALA A 114 16.05 8.91 0.52
N ILE A 115 15.27 8.50 1.52
CA ILE A 115 14.89 7.10 1.69
C ILE A 115 13.74 6.71 0.73
N ALA A 116 12.90 7.67 0.30
CA ALA A 116 11.81 7.42 -0.66
C ALA A 116 12.12 7.77 -2.13
N SER A 117 13.30 8.33 -2.45
CA SER A 117 13.63 8.86 -3.79
C SER A 117 15.03 8.49 -4.30
N SER A 118 15.75 7.60 -3.62
CA SER A 118 16.84 6.86 -4.28
C SER A 118 16.22 5.76 -5.16
N SER A 119 15.98 6.15 -6.42
CA SER A 119 15.50 5.35 -7.55
C SER A 119 13.99 5.11 -7.66
N MET A 120 13.22 6.18 -7.88
CA MET A 120 12.21 6.08 -8.94
C MET A 120 12.96 5.99 -10.28
N SER A 121 13.53 4.81 -10.55
CA SER A 121 13.95 4.46 -11.89
C SER A 121 12.69 4.37 -12.72
N ALA A 122 12.55 5.25 -13.70
CA ALA A 122 11.65 5.00 -14.81
C ALA A 122 11.98 3.59 -15.35
N ALA A 123 10.95 2.74 -15.45
CA ALA A 123 10.95 1.36 -15.96
C ALA A 123 11.15 0.18 -14.97
N GLN A 124 10.61 0.23 -13.75
CA GLN A 124 10.01 -1.01 -13.22
C GLN A 124 8.58 -1.08 -13.74
N ALA A 125 8.35 -1.97 -14.70
CA ALA A 125 7.00 -2.28 -15.17
C ALA A 125 6.14 -2.68 -13.95
N ARG A 126 4.86 -2.24 -13.93
CA ARG A 126 3.89 -2.68 -12.91
C ARG A 126 3.96 -4.21 -12.86
N PRO A 127 4.27 -4.82 -11.70
CA PRO A 127 4.37 -6.27 -11.59
C PRO A 127 3.02 -6.88 -11.94
N ARG A 128 3.05 -8.07 -12.54
CA ARG A 128 1.84 -8.84 -12.79
C ARG A 128 1.14 -9.08 -11.46
N ILE A 129 -0.13 -8.71 -11.36
CA ILE A 129 -0.93 -8.90 -10.14
C ILE A 129 -2.27 -9.52 -10.50
N VAL A 130 -2.60 -10.61 -9.83
CA VAL A 130 -3.82 -11.39 -10.08
C VAL A 130 -4.59 -11.55 -8.78
N PHE A 131 -5.91 -11.66 -8.88
CA PHE A 131 -6.75 -12.09 -7.77
C PHE A 131 -7.18 -13.55 -7.98
N SER A 132 -7.29 -14.34 -6.92
CA SER A 132 -7.81 -15.70 -7.01
C SER A 132 -8.67 -16.09 -5.81
N PHE A 133 -9.74 -16.82 -6.08
CA PHE A 133 -10.57 -17.45 -5.07
C PHE A 133 -11.06 -18.81 -5.58
N THR A 134 -11.49 -19.67 -4.67
CA THR A 134 -12.14 -20.93 -5.00
C THR A 134 -13.59 -20.89 -4.58
N THR A 135 -14.42 -21.71 -5.23
CA THR A 135 -15.84 -21.80 -4.90
C THR A 135 -16.31 -23.23 -4.75
N THR A 136 -17.53 -23.39 -4.23
CA THR A 136 -18.26 -24.66 -4.10
C THR A 136 -19.58 -24.57 -4.87
N PRO A 137 -20.32 -25.66 -5.08
CA PRO A 137 -21.64 -25.60 -5.72
C PRO A 137 -22.61 -24.62 -5.08
N ARG A 138 -22.46 -24.32 -3.78
CA ARG A 138 -23.27 -23.30 -3.10
C ARG A 138 -22.72 -21.89 -3.34
N GLY A 139 -21.40 -21.73 -3.23
CA GLY A 139 -20.75 -20.43 -3.39
C GLY A 139 -20.85 -19.89 -4.82
N ILE A 140 -20.84 -20.77 -5.82
CA ILE A 140 -20.81 -20.38 -7.24
C ILE A 140 -22.06 -19.63 -7.67
N ASP A 141 -23.19 -19.90 -7.00
CA ASP A 141 -24.47 -19.23 -7.23
C ASP A 141 -24.51 -17.83 -6.59
N ASP A 142 -23.73 -17.61 -5.52
CA ASP A 142 -23.77 -16.39 -4.70
C ASP A 142 -22.57 -15.44 -4.94
N MET A 143 -21.54 -15.87 -5.68
CA MET A 143 -20.27 -15.14 -5.81
C MET A 143 -20.27 -13.98 -6.81
N GLN A 144 -21.33 -13.76 -7.59
CA GLN A 144 -21.36 -12.70 -8.61
C GLN A 144 -21.03 -11.30 -8.05
N PRO A 145 -21.55 -10.88 -6.87
CA PRO A 145 -21.17 -9.60 -6.26
C PRO A 145 -19.68 -9.50 -5.89
N THR A 146 -19.06 -10.63 -5.52
CA THR A 146 -17.61 -10.71 -5.27
C THR A 146 -16.84 -10.47 -6.55
N VAL A 147 -17.25 -11.12 -7.65
CA VAL A 147 -16.66 -10.91 -8.98
C VAL A 147 -16.79 -9.46 -9.41
N ASP A 148 -17.97 -8.84 -9.24
CA ASP A 148 -18.21 -7.43 -9.57
C ASP A 148 -17.23 -6.51 -8.86
N ALA A 149 -17.06 -6.68 -7.55
CA ALA A 149 -16.13 -5.89 -6.75
C ALA A 149 -14.67 -6.05 -7.20
N LEU A 150 -14.28 -7.25 -7.64
CA LEU A 150 -12.92 -7.57 -8.07
C LEU A 150 -12.58 -7.06 -9.47
N VAL A 151 -13.54 -7.03 -10.40
CA VAL A 151 -13.31 -6.47 -11.73
C VAL A 151 -13.43 -4.94 -11.76
N GLN A 152 -14.16 -4.35 -10.81
CA GLN A 152 -14.35 -2.89 -10.67
C GLN A 152 -13.37 -2.24 -9.66
N GLN A 153 -12.08 -2.58 -9.78
CA GLN A 153 -11.03 -1.96 -8.97
C GLN A 153 -10.65 -0.58 -9.52
N GLU A 154 -10.14 0.29 -8.65
CA GLU A 154 -9.55 1.58 -9.04
C GLU A 154 -8.26 1.38 -9.86
N GLY A 155 -7.98 2.32 -10.75
CA GLY A 155 -6.80 2.29 -11.62
C GLY A 155 -6.84 1.12 -12.63
N ASP A 156 -5.69 0.49 -12.86
CA ASP A 156 -5.57 -0.64 -13.79
C ASP A 156 -6.19 -1.94 -13.23
N GLY A 157 -6.56 -1.98 -11.94
CA GLY A 157 -7.12 -3.15 -11.27
C GLY A 157 -6.22 -4.38 -11.32
N PHE A 158 -6.79 -5.58 -11.21
CA PHE A 158 -6.06 -6.84 -11.40
C PHE A 158 -5.82 -7.11 -12.89
N ASP A 159 -4.75 -7.82 -13.23
CA ASP A 159 -4.47 -8.29 -14.60
C ASP A 159 -5.32 -9.52 -14.96
N ALA A 160 -5.65 -10.33 -13.96
CA ALA A 160 -6.60 -11.43 -14.05
C ALA A 160 -7.30 -11.66 -12.71
N VAL A 161 -8.54 -12.13 -12.76
CA VAL A 161 -9.29 -12.66 -11.63
C VAL A 161 -9.56 -14.13 -11.93
N TYR A 162 -8.96 -15.02 -11.15
CA TYR A 162 -9.12 -16.46 -11.27
C TYR A 162 -10.26 -16.95 -10.37
N VAL A 163 -11.23 -17.60 -10.98
CA VAL A 163 -12.23 -18.41 -10.29
C VAL A 163 -11.79 -19.87 -10.39
N VAL A 164 -11.39 -20.44 -9.26
CA VAL A 164 -10.99 -21.83 -9.16
C VAL A 164 -12.20 -22.68 -8.78
N VAL A 165 -12.50 -23.69 -9.59
CA VAL A 165 -13.68 -24.55 -9.43
C VAL A 165 -13.23 -26.00 -9.43
N PRO A 166 -13.55 -26.81 -8.41
CA PRO A 166 -13.33 -28.25 -8.51
C PRO A 166 -14.30 -28.82 -9.54
N LYS A 167 -13.85 -29.72 -10.42
CA LYS A 167 -14.71 -30.41 -11.39
C LYS A 167 -15.78 -31.23 -10.69
N THR A 168 -15.41 -31.86 -9.60
CA THR A 168 -16.30 -32.63 -8.72
C THR A 168 -16.16 -32.16 -7.29
N TYR A 169 -17.28 -31.94 -6.61
CA TYR A 169 -17.33 -31.63 -5.20
C TYR A 169 -18.21 -32.66 -4.50
N ARG A 170 -17.65 -33.39 -3.52
CA ARG A 170 -18.33 -34.51 -2.84
C ARG A 170 -18.97 -35.51 -3.83
N ASP A 171 -18.17 -35.95 -4.79
CA ASP A 171 -18.53 -36.91 -5.84
C ASP A 171 -19.62 -36.44 -6.81
N GLN A 172 -19.97 -35.15 -6.81
CA GLN A 172 -20.93 -34.56 -7.75
C GLN A 172 -20.26 -33.55 -8.67
N ALA A 173 -20.58 -33.62 -9.96
CA ALA A 173 -20.08 -32.65 -10.93
C ALA A 173 -20.61 -31.25 -10.60
N VAL A 174 -19.70 -30.28 -10.50
CA VAL A 174 -20.07 -28.89 -10.20
C VAL A 174 -20.69 -28.27 -11.45
N GLN A 175 -21.90 -27.73 -11.31
CA GLN A 175 -22.55 -26.98 -12.38
C GLN A 175 -21.99 -25.57 -12.41
N ILE A 176 -21.39 -25.18 -13.53
CA ILE A 176 -20.85 -23.84 -13.74
C ILE A 176 -21.92 -23.02 -14.45
N PRO A 177 -22.31 -21.84 -13.93
CA PRO A 177 -23.37 -21.05 -14.54
C PRO A 177 -22.92 -20.43 -15.88
N GLU A 178 -23.87 -20.27 -16.81
CA GLU A 178 -23.58 -19.80 -18.18
C GLU A 178 -22.95 -18.40 -18.24
N TRP A 179 -23.24 -17.56 -17.24
CA TRP A 179 -22.61 -16.23 -17.14
C TRP A 179 -21.10 -16.34 -16.87
N LEU A 180 -20.66 -17.41 -16.19
CA LEU A 180 -19.25 -17.64 -15.87
C LEU A 180 -18.52 -18.42 -16.96
N LEU A 181 -19.16 -19.43 -17.54
CA LEU A 181 -18.64 -20.22 -18.65
C LEU A 181 -19.77 -20.53 -19.62
N ASP A 182 -19.70 -20.00 -20.84
CA ASP A 182 -20.71 -20.36 -21.84
C ASP A 182 -20.54 -21.83 -22.26
N GLY A 183 -21.66 -22.49 -22.59
CA GLY A 183 -21.64 -23.90 -23.01
C GLY A 183 -20.92 -24.16 -24.35
N LYS A 184 -20.41 -23.13 -25.03
CA LYS A 184 -19.69 -23.22 -26.31
C LYS A 184 -18.17 -23.16 -26.12
N THR A 185 -17.71 -22.61 -25.00
CA THR A 185 -16.31 -22.42 -24.68
C THR A 185 -15.69 -23.76 -24.34
N LYS A 186 -14.76 -24.21 -25.19
CA LYS A 186 -13.93 -25.36 -24.88
C LYS A 186 -12.86 -24.93 -23.89
N LEU A 187 -12.84 -25.56 -22.72
CA LEU A 187 -11.75 -25.41 -21.77
C LEU A 187 -10.49 -26.08 -22.31
N ASN A 188 -9.35 -25.44 -22.12
CA ASN A 188 -8.06 -25.97 -22.53
C ASN A 188 -7.51 -26.85 -21.41
N GLN A 189 -7.55 -28.17 -21.62
CA GLN A 189 -7.02 -29.13 -20.66
C GLN A 189 -5.49 -29.11 -20.68
N THR A 190 -4.91 -29.06 -19.49
CA THR A 190 -3.48 -28.96 -19.23
C THR A 190 -3.13 -29.91 -18.07
N GLU A 191 -1.85 -30.27 -17.99
CA GLU A 191 -1.30 -31.08 -16.93
C GLU A 191 0.00 -30.43 -16.44
N PHE A 192 0.18 -30.41 -15.13
CA PHE A 192 1.39 -29.94 -14.49
C PHE A 192 1.79 -30.89 -13.37
N ARG A 193 2.80 -31.72 -13.66
CA ARG A 193 3.45 -32.63 -12.70
C ARG A 193 2.47 -33.54 -11.92
N GLY A 194 1.53 -34.14 -12.64
CA GLY A 194 0.50 -35.03 -12.13
C GLY A 194 -0.83 -34.34 -11.81
N VAL A 195 -0.86 -33.00 -11.78
CA VAL A 195 -2.10 -32.25 -11.53
C VAL A 195 -2.74 -31.86 -12.86
N THR A 196 -3.91 -32.42 -13.14
CA THR A 196 -4.69 -32.10 -14.34
C THR A 196 -5.74 -31.04 -14.04
N PHE A 197 -5.85 -30.08 -14.95
CA PHE A 197 -6.77 -28.96 -14.84
C PHE A 197 -7.14 -28.43 -16.21
N ALA A 198 -8.17 -27.60 -16.28
CA ALA A 198 -8.57 -26.93 -17.51
C ALA A 198 -8.72 -25.43 -17.27
N THR A 199 -8.40 -24.62 -18.28
CA THR A 199 -8.52 -23.16 -18.19
C THR A 199 -9.45 -22.60 -19.25
N GLY A 200 -10.11 -21.49 -18.92
CA GLY A 200 -11.03 -20.79 -19.81
C GLY A 200 -11.09 -19.30 -19.52
N THR A 201 -11.60 -18.53 -20.48
CA THR A 201 -11.96 -17.11 -20.27
C THR A 201 -13.47 -17.04 -20.09
N SER A 202 -13.91 -16.25 -19.12
CA SER A 202 -15.33 -16.04 -18.88
C SER A 202 -15.91 -15.05 -19.90
N PRO A 203 -17.14 -15.24 -20.40
CA PRO A 203 -17.82 -14.23 -21.19
C PRO A 203 -18.23 -13.00 -20.36
N TYR A 204 -18.21 -13.09 -19.02
CA TYR A 204 -18.60 -12.00 -18.12
C TYR A 204 -17.68 -10.78 -18.21
N HIS A 205 -16.37 -11.02 -18.23
CA HIS A 205 -15.35 -9.96 -18.23
C HIS A 205 -14.02 -10.50 -18.78
N ASP A 206 -13.29 -9.71 -19.55
CA ASP A 206 -12.03 -10.12 -20.22
C ASP A 206 -10.93 -10.59 -19.25
N LYS A 207 -10.83 -9.95 -18.09
CA LYS A 207 -9.97 -10.30 -16.95
C LYS A 207 -10.43 -11.51 -16.13
N LEU A 208 -11.68 -11.94 -16.26
CA LEU A 208 -12.20 -13.07 -15.48
C LEU A 208 -11.84 -14.39 -16.17
N LYS A 209 -11.08 -15.23 -15.47
CA LYS A 209 -10.56 -16.50 -15.96
C LYS A 209 -11.02 -17.64 -15.06
N LEU A 210 -11.28 -18.78 -15.66
CA LEU A 210 -11.72 -19.99 -14.96
C LEU A 210 -10.58 -21.00 -14.91
N ILE A 211 -10.38 -21.63 -13.75
CA ILE A 211 -9.50 -22.78 -13.57
C ILE A 211 -10.35 -23.91 -12.99
N VAL A 212 -10.54 -24.97 -13.78
CA VAL A 212 -11.28 -26.17 -13.36
C VAL A 212 -10.30 -27.25 -12.96
N LEU A 213 -10.27 -27.61 -11.69
CA LEU A 213 -9.35 -28.63 -11.15
C LEU A 213 -10.00 -30.01 -11.20
N ASP A 214 -9.29 -31.01 -11.70
CA ASP A 214 -9.78 -32.40 -11.64
C ASP A 214 -9.70 -32.97 -10.20
N THR A 215 -8.78 -32.45 -9.39
CA THR A 215 -8.61 -32.81 -7.97
C THR A 215 -9.10 -31.67 -7.07
N ASP A 216 -9.91 -31.99 -6.07
CA ASP A 216 -10.34 -31.04 -5.05
C ASP A 216 -9.27 -30.91 -3.96
N PHE A 217 -8.61 -29.75 -3.89
CA PHE A 217 -7.67 -29.42 -2.82
C PHE A 217 -8.32 -28.62 -1.69
N GLY A 218 -9.65 -28.61 -1.64
CA GLY A 218 -10.43 -27.88 -0.66
C GLY A 218 -10.27 -26.36 -0.81
N PRO A 219 -10.44 -25.60 0.28
CA PRO A 219 -10.29 -24.15 0.27
C PRO A 219 -8.93 -23.66 -0.27
N ALA A 220 -7.85 -24.43 -0.08
CA ALA A 220 -6.51 -24.09 -0.58
C ALA A 220 -6.44 -23.98 -2.11
N SER A 221 -7.42 -24.55 -2.84
CA SER A 221 -7.56 -24.43 -4.30
C SER A 221 -7.47 -22.99 -4.80
N LYS A 222 -7.88 -21.99 -3.99
CA LYS A 222 -7.75 -20.56 -4.32
C LYS A 222 -6.31 -20.19 -4.68
N VAL A 223 -5.33 -20.72 -3.95
CA VAL A 223 -3.91 -20.50 -4.24
C VAL A 223 -3.41 -21.55 -5.22
N LEU A 224 -3.67 -22.83 -4.95
CA LEU A 224 -3.07 -23.93 -5.70
C LEU A 224 -3.42 -23.91 -7.18
N GLY A 225 -4.67 -23.59 -7.54
CA GLY A 225 -5.06 -23.41 -8.94
C GLY A 225 -4.26 -22.31 -9.63
N THR A 226 -3.99 -21.20 -8.92
CA THR A 226 -3.18 -20.09 -9.43
C THR A 226 -1.73 -20.48 -9.64
N LEU A 227 -1.15 -21.31 -8.76
CA LEU A 227 0.23 -21.77 -8.88
C LEU A 227 0.48 -22.63 -10.13
N LEU A 228 -0.58 -23.23 -10.69
CA LEU A 228 -0.53 -24.01 -11.93
C LEU A 228 -0.41 -23.10 -13.17
N VAL A 229 -1.00 -21.91 -13.14
CA VAL A 229 -1.07 -21.01 -14.31
C VAL A 229 -0.06 -19.85 -14.24
N GLU A 230 0.25 -19.37 -13.04
CA GLU A 230 1.25 -18.33 -12.81
C GLU A 230 2.62 -18.96 -12.59
N GLN A 231 3.56 -18.70 -13.51
CA GLN A 231 4.95 -19.19 -13.41
C GLN A 231 5.97 -18.05 -13.29
N ASP A 232 5.56 -16.79 -13.47
CA ASP A 232 6.42 -15.65 -13.21
C ASP A 232 6.72 -15.55 -11.71
N PRO A 233 7.99 -15.64 -11.27
CA PRO A 233 8.35 -15.61 -9.85
C PRO A 233 7.94 -14.32 -9.13
N ASP A 234 7.89 -13.20 -9.84
CA ASP A 234 7.59 -11.89 -9.26
C ASP A 234 6.11 -11.49 -9.44
N ALA A 235 5.28 -12.35 -10.02
CA ALA A 235 3.84 -12.16 -10.03
C ALA A 235 3.30 -12.13 -8.58
N ILE A 236 2.43 -11.16 -8.31
CA ILE A 236 1.73 -11.01 -7.03
C ILE A 236 0.39 -11.74 -7.14
N ILE A 237 0.21 -12.74 -6.30
CA ILE A 237 -1.06 -13.44 -6.12
C ILE A 237 -1.77 -12.80 -4.94
N VAL A 238 -2.92 -12.20 -5.19
CA VAL A 238 -3.87 -11.81 -4.16
C VAL A 238 -4.93 -12.90 -4.08
N TYR A 239 -5.23 -13.43 -2.91
CA TYR A 239 -6.26 -14.45 -2.76
C TYR A 239 -7.21 -14.21 -1.61
N GLY A 240 -8.42 -14.76 -1.72
CA GLY A 240 -9.45 -14.65 -0.69
C GLY A 240 -10.67 -15.54 -0.95
N ASP A 241 -11.82 -15.13 -0.41
CA ASP A 241 -13.04 -15.93 -0.38
C ASP A 241 -14.07 -15.42 -1.40
N ASP A 242 -14.98 -16.30 -1.82
CA ASP A 242 -16.01 -16.05 -2.84
C ASP A 242 -17.24 -15.30 -2.30
N ASP A 243 -17.31 -15.07 -0.99
CA ASP A 243 -18.45 -14.47 -0.26
C ASP A 243 -18.17 -13.05 0.25
N ARG A 244 -17.19 -12.36 -0.34
CA ARG A 244 -16.69 -11.04 0.12
C ARG A 244 -16.85 -9.95 -0.93
N ILE A 245 -17.41 -8.83 -0.50
CA ILE A 245 -17.33 -7.57 -1.27
C ILE A 245 -16.01 -6.88 -0.92
N TYR A 246 -15.03 -6.97 -1.83
CA TYR A 246 -13.72 -6.37 -1.67
C TYR A 246 -13.74 -4.85 -1.91
N PRO A 247 -12.91 -4.06 -1.21
CA PRO A 247 -12.81 -2.63 -1.46
C PRO A 247 -12.20 -2.35 -2.83
N THR A 248 -12.58 -1.23 -3.45
CA THR A 248 -12.12 -0.82 -4.80
C THR A 248 -10.61 -0.53 -4.85
N GLN A 249 -9.97 -0.26 -3.70
CA GLN A 249 -8.53 -0.01 -3.59
C GLN A 249 -7.70 -1.25 -3.25
N LEU A 250 -8.30 -2.46 -3.23
CA LEU A 250 -7.58 -3.67 -2.82
C LEU A 250 -6.33 -3.89 -3.68
N CYS A 251 -6.45 -3.80 -5.00
CA CYS A 251 -5.34 -4.01 -5.91
C CYS A 251 -4.21 -3.00 -5.69
N GLU A 252 -4.53 -1.70 -5.58
CA GLU A 252 -3.52 -0.66 -5.33
C GLU A 252 -2.81 -0.88 -3.99
N ARG A 253 -3.57 -1.25 -2.94
CA ARG A 253 -3.02 -1.54 -1.62
C ARG A 253 -2.11 -2.75 -1.63
N ALA A 254 -2.49 -3.82 -2.32
CA ALA A 254 -1.65 -5.00 -2.49
C ALA A 254 -0.32 -4.63 -3.18
N LEU A 255 -0.36 -3.86 -4.27
CA LEU A 255 0.84 -3.37 -4.95
C LEU A 255 1.73 -2.50 -4.03
N HIS A 256 1.12 -1.57 -3.29
CA HIS A 256 1.85 -0.69 -2.39
C HIS A 256 2.57 -1.47 -1.28
N TYR A 257 1.88 -2.37 -0.59
CA TYR A 257 2.45 -3.06 0.55
C TYR A 257 3.43 -4.18 0.15
N THR A 258 3.19 -4.88 -0.96
CA THR A 258 4.17 -5.87 -1.48
C THR A 258 5.42 -5.21 -2.06
N HIS A 259 5.35 -3.94 -2.46
CA HIS A 259 6.54 -3.15 -2.78
C HIS A 259 7.29 -2.71 -1.51
N LYS A 260 6.56 -2.24 -0.49
CA LYS A 260 7.12 -1.79 0.80
C LYS A 260 7.75 -2.94 1.60
N TYR A 261 7.20 -4.13 1.48
CA TYR A 261 7.60 -5.35 2.17
C TYR A 261 7.83 -6.47 1.13
N PRO A 262 8.96 -6.43 0.41
CA PRO A 262 9.17 -7.26 -0.78
C PRO A 262 9.37 -8.76 -0.47
N ASP A 263 9.70 -9.10 0.77
CA ASP A 263 10.02 -10.45 1.22
C ASP A 263 8.93 -11.07 2.10
N ASP A 264 7.82 -10.35 2.32
CA ASP A 264 6.73 -10.75 3.21
C ASP A 264 5.44 -11.09 2.43
N ALA A 265 4.56 -11.88 3.06
CA ALA A 265 3.16 -11.97 2.68
C ALA A 265 2.34 -10.90 3.41
N ILE A 266 1.46 -10.21 2.70
CA ILE A 266 0.67 -9.10 3.24
C ILE A 266 -0.80 -9.48 3.32
N ALA A 267 -1.38 -9.40 4.51
CA ALA A 267 -2.78 -9.74 4.73
C ALA A 267 -3.52 -8.66 5.53
N VAL A 268 -4.83 -8.59 5.32
CA VAL A 268 -5.71 -7.76 6.15
C VAL A 268 -5.93 -8.41 7.52
N LEU A 269 -6.05 -9.74 7.57
CA LEU A 269 -6.25 -10.49 8.80
C LEU A 269 -5.08 -11.45 9.04
N GLY A 270 -4.68 -11.56 10.30
CA GLY A 270 -3.66 -12.49 10.75
C GLY A 270 -3.66 -12.60 12.27
N GLY A 271 -2.95 -13.60 12.78
CA GLY A 271 -2.88 -13.85 14.22
C GLY A 271 -1.61 -14.56 14.66
N TRP A 272 -1.44 -14.67 15.98
CA TRP A 272 -0.35 -15.42 16.60
C TRP A 272 -0.84 -16.74 17.15
N ILE A 273 0.01 -17.75 17.02
CA ILE A 273 -0.17 -19.06 17.65
C ILE A 273 0.74 -19.07 18.87
N SER A 274 0.15 -19.00 20.07
CA SER A 274 0.91 -19.20 21.31
C SER A 274 1.14 -20.69 21.53
N ALA A 275 2.38 -21.10 21.77
CA ALA A 275 2.71 -22.48 22.13
C ALA A 275 2.42 -22.79 23.62
N GLU A 276 2.14 -21.76 24.43
CA GLU A 276 2.04 -21.89 25.90
C GLU A 276 0.59 -22.07 26.39
N ASP A 277 -0.39 -21.66 25.59
CA ASP A 277 -1.81 -21.80 25.88
C ASP A 277 -2.47 -22.54 24.72
N ASP A 278 -2.79 -23.83 24.92
CA ASP A 278 -3.30 -24.83 23.95
C ASP A 278 -4.47 -24.40 23.02
N LEU A 279 -4.92 -23.14 23.05
CA LEU A 279 -6.02 -22.62 22.24
C LEU A 279 -5.99 -21.10 21.95
N TYR A 280 -4.90 -20.36 22.19
CA TYR A 280 -4.93 -18.90 21.94
C TYR A 280 -4.48 -18.53 20.52
N CYS A 281 -5.45 -18.36 19.62
CA CYS A 281 -5.30 -17.61 18.38
C CYS A 281 -5.63 -16.13 18.64
N GLY A 282 -4.62 -15.34 19.00
CA GLY A 282 -4.79 -13.90 19.16
C GLY A 282 -4.85 -13.22 17.79
N ARG A 283 -5.89 -12.40 17.53
CA ARG A 283 -5.87 -11.49 16.38
C ARG A 283 -5.01 -10.28 16.69
N SER A 284 -4.25 -9.79 15.70
CA SER A 284 -3.64 -8.48 15.83
C SER A 284 -4.71 -7.40 15.92
N LEU A 285 -4.87 -6.84 17.11
CA LEU A 285 -5.63 -5.60 17.35
C LEU A 285 -4.71 -4.38 17.27
N ALA A 286 -3.41 -4.58 17.05
CA ALA A 286 -2.45 -3.51 16.91
C ALA A 286 -2.67 -2.79 15.58
N VAL A 287 -2.89 -1.49 15.67
CA VAL A 287 -3.11 -0.61 14.53
C VAL A 287 -1.80 -0.48 13.74
N GLY A 288 -1.79 -0.88 12.47
CA GLY A 288 -0.61 -0.84 11.59
C GLY A 288 -0.25 -2.21 11.01
N VAL A 289 0.93 -2.30 10.37
CA VAL A 289 1.47 -3.56 9.85
C VAL A 289 2.17 -4.30 10.98
N ASN A 290 1.80 -5.56 11.20
CA ASN A 290 2.34 -6.39 12.27
C ASN A 290 2.81 -7.73 11.71
N SER A 291 3.93 -8.25 12.23
CA SER A 291 4.34 -9.64 11.97
C SER A 291 3.44 -10.60 12.73
N VAL A 292 2.92 -11.61 12.05
CA VAL A 292 1.95 -12.58 12.57
C VAL A 292 2.46 -14.02 12.33
N SER A 293 1.93 -14.99 13.06
CA SER A 293 2.27 -16.41 12.88
C SER A 293 1.53 -17.07 11.71
N PHE A 294 0.36 -16.52 11.35
CA PHE A 294 -0.41 -16.95 10.20
C PHE A 294 -1.23 -15.78 9.64
N VAL A 295 -1.56 -15.87 8.36
CA VAL A 295 -2.42 -14.93 7.63
C VAL A 295 -3.74 -15.61 7.28
N GLY A 296 -4.84 -14.85 7.32
CA GLY A 296 -6.17 -15.33 6.94
C GLY A 296 -6.61 -14.78 5.59
N GLY A 297 -7.21 -15.63 4.74
CA GLY A 297 -7.75 -15.25 3.43
C GLY A 297 -8.91 -14.24 3.50
N ALA A 298 -9.59 -14.16 4.65
CA ALA A 298 -10.68 -13.21 4.88
C ALA A 298 -10.15 -11.76 4.83
N GLY A 299 -10.53 -11.03 3.77
CA GLY A 299 -10.07 -9.66 3.50
C GLY A 299 -8.91 -9.56 2.49
N GLY A 300 -8.33 -10.70 2.09
CA GLY A 300 -7.31 -10.77 1.06
C GLY A 300 -5.89 -10.92 1.62
N VAL A 301 -5.12 -11.82 0.99
CA VAL A 301 -3.67 -12.00 1.22
C VAL A 301 -2.95 -11.79 -0.10
N ALA A 302 -1.96 -10.89 -0.13
CA ALA A 302 -1.09 -10.60 -1.26
C ALA A 302 0.30 -11.19 -1.02
N VAL A 303 0.78 -12.01 -1.95
CA VAL A 303 2.04 -12.75 -1.80
C VAL A 303 2.69 -12.99 -3.16
N LYS A 304 4.03 -13.01 -3.23
CA LYS A 304 4.73 -13.28 -4.50
C LYS A 304 4.71 -14.77 -4.84
N ARG A 305 4.52 -15.10 -6.11
CA ARG A 305 4.45 -16.47 -6.63
C ARG A 305 5.63 -17.33 -6.21
N LYS A 306 6.85 -16.79 -6.21
CA LYS A 306 8.08 -17.51 -5.84
C LYS A 306 8.09 -18.07 -4.41
N PHE A 307 7.28 -17.50 -3.51
CA PHE A 307 7.24 -17.91 -2.10
C PHE A 307 6.55 -19.25 -1.86
N PHE A 308 5.87 -19.80 -2.86
CA PHE A 308 5.39 -21.19 -2.84
C PHE A 308 6.35 -22.16 -3.54
N GLY A 309 7.59 -21.74 -3.82
CA GLY A 309 8.53 -22.49 -4.64
C GLY A 309 8.16 -22.47 -6.13
N LEU A 310 9.12 -22.72 -7.02
CA LEU A 310 8.91 -22.76 -8.47
C LEU A 310 9.12 -24.16 -9.01
N GLU A 311 8.46 -24.46 -10.13
CA GLU A 311 8.56 -25.75 -10.82
C GLU A 311 8.33 -26.93 -9.86
N GLU A 312 9.31 -27.81 -9.71
CA GLU A 312 9.23 -28.97 -8.81
C GLU A 312 9.10 -28.57 -7.33
N LYS A 313 9.65 -27.41 -6.94
CA LYS A 313 9.53 -26.91 -5.55
C LYS A 313 8.12 -26.41 -5.23
N THR A 314 7.24 -26.28 -6.21
CA THR A 314 5.81 -25.99 -5.97
C THR A 314 5.06 -27.23 -5.50
N MET A 315 5.51 -28.43 -5.83
CA MET A 315 4.75 -29.67 -5.59
C MET A 315 4.38 -29.97 -4.14
N PRO A 316 5.22 -29.65 -3.12
CA PRO A 316 4.83 -29.83 -1.72
C PRO A 316 3.55 -29.09 -1.32
N ALA A 317 3.16 -28.03 -2.06
CA ALA A 317 1.92 -27.29 -1.79
C ALA A 317 0.64 -28.09 -2.13
N PHE A 318 0.75 -29.14 -2.95
CA PHE A 318 -0.39 -29.97 -3.35
C PHE A 318 -0.61 -31.17 -2.43
N GLU A 319 0.30 -31.43 -1.49
CA GLU A 319 0.20 -32.53 -0.51
C GLU A 319 -1.00 -32.38 0.44
N VAL A 320 -1.64 -31.20 0.48
CA VAL A 320 -2.85 -30.94 1.27
C VAL A 320 -3.98 -31.94 0.99
N ALA A 321 -4.07 -32.45 -0.24
CA ALA A 321 -5.05 -33.46 -0.63
C ALA A 321 -4.96 -34.75 0.21
N ASP A 322 -3.76 -35.10 0.66
CA ASP A 322 -3.48 -36.32 1.43
C ASP A 322 -3.41 -36.05 2.94
N MET A 323 -3.63 -34.81 3.37
CA MET A 323 -3.55 -34.42 4.78
C MET A 323 -4.84 -34.72 5.55
N SER A 324 -4.74 -34.62 6.89
CA SER A 324 -5.91 -34.71 7.76
C SER A 324 -6.98 -33.68 7.37
N LYS A 325 -8.25 -33.99 7.64
CA LYS A 325 -9.37 -33.08 7.36
C LYS A 325 -9.20 -31.70 8.00
N ALA A 326 -8.54 -31.60 9.15
CA ALA A 326 -8.26 -30.33 9.81
C ALA A 326 -7.28 -29.46 8.99
N CYS A 327 -6.25 -30.07 8.40
CA CYS A 327 -5.33 -29.38 7.49
C CYS A 327 -6.00 -29.05 6.15
N PHE A 328 -6.76 -30.00 5.61
CA PHE A 328 -7.48 -29.85 4.33
C PHE A 328 -8.47 -28.66 4.36
N LEU A 329 -9.18 -28.48 5.49
CA LEU A 329 -10.14 -27.38 5.66
C LEU A 329 -9.51 -26.12 6.27
N GLY A 330 -8.31 -26.22 6.84
CA GLY A 330 -7.57 -25.13 7.46
C GLY A 330 -6.53 -24.54 6.52
N ASP A 331 -6.95 -24.10 5.33
CA ASP A 331 -6.07 -23.60 4.27
C ASP A 331 -5.23 -22.41 4.72
N ASP A 332 -5.79 -21.48 5.49
CA ASP A 332 -5.05 -20.34 6.06
C ASP A 332 -3.79 -20.78 6.82
N TYR A 333 -3.90 -21.81 7.67
CA TYR A 333 -2.78 -22.34 8.44
C TYR A 333 -1.82 -23.13 7.56
N TYR A 334 -2.34 -23.93 6.64
CA TYR A 334 -1.52 -24.74 5.73
C TYR A 334 -0.68 -23.86 4.79
N LEU A 335 -1.30 -22.85 4.16
CA LEU A 335 -0.62 -21.89 3.29
C LEU A 335 0.40 -21.06 4.07
N SER A 336 0.04 -20.59 5.27
CA SER A 336 1.00 -19.89 6.16
C SER A 336 2.18 -20.77 6.53
N HIS A 337 1.97 -22.07 6.77
CA HIS A 337 3.05 -23.02 7.04
C HIS A 337 3.99 -23.17 5.84
N LEU A 338 3.47 -23.28 4.61
CA LEU A 338 4.28 -23.34 3.40
C LEU A 338 5.13 -22.09 3.22
N LEU A 339 4.55 -20.91 3.43
CA LEU A 339 5.24 -19.62 3.36
C LEU A 339 6.36 -19.55 4.42
N SER A 340 6.06 -19.89 5.66
CA SER A 340 7.05 -19.90 6.75
C SER A 340 8.22 -20.85 6.48
N ARG A 341 7.98 -22.03 5.89
CA ARG A 341 9.05 -22.96 5.49
C ARG A 341 9.98 -22.37 4.42
N ASN A 342 9.49 -21.41 3.64
CA ASN A 342 10.24 -20.72 2.60
C ASN A 342 10.82 -19.37 3.07
N GLY A 343 10.75 -19.07 4.37
CA GLY A 343 11.36 -17.89 4.98
C GLY A 343 10.56 -16.59 4.81
N VAL A 344 9.25 -16.71 4.64
CA VAL A 344 8.29 -15.60 4.49
C VAL A 344 7.52 -15.35 5.77
#